data_AF-A0A9D8XBN3-F1
#
_entry.id   AF-A0A9D8XBN3-F1
#
_cell.length_a   1.000
_cell.length_b   1.000
_cell.length_c   1.000
_cell.angle_alpha   90.00
_cell.angle_beta   90.00
_cell.angle_gamma   90.00
#
_symmetry.space_group_name_H-M   'P 1'
#
loop_
_entity.id
_entity.type
_entity.pdbx_description
1 polymer ?
#
loop_
_entity_poly.entity_id
_entity_poly.type
_entity_poly.pdbx_seq_one_letter_code
_entity_poly.pdbx_strand_id
1 'polypeptide(L)'
;LVDGGSASASEIVAGAIKDTKAGKLFGVKTFGKGSVQGVYRLDAATAIKVTTAKYYTPSGVSIHNVGIEPDIVVELPENATEDVQLKAAEKYLQEELSKRGE
;
A
#
# COMPACT_ATOMS: atom_id res chain seq x y z
N LEU A 1 -4.65 -6.36 2.50
CA LEU A 1 -5.68 -5.44 1.98
C LEU A 1 -5.08 -4.04 1.92
N VAL A 2 -5.47 -3.23 0.96
CA VAL A 2 -5.02 -1.84 0.79
C VAL A 2 -6.18 -0.95 0.34
N ASP A 3 -6.12 0.33 0.69
CA ASP A 3 -7.14 1.33 0.38
C ASP A 3 -6.54 2.73 0.20
N GLY A 4 -7.39 3.73 -0.07
CA GLY A 4 -6.97 5.13 -0.22
C GLY A 4 -6.41 5.77 1.06
N GLY A 5 -6.62 5.15 2.23
CA GLY A 5 -6.02 5.57 3.50
C GLY A 5 -4.61 5.01 3.74
N SER A 6 -4.25 3.96 2.99
CA SER A 6 -2.94 3.32 3.07
C SER A 6 -1.86 4.27 2.53
N ALA A 7 -0.97 4.73 3.40
CA ALA A 7 0.03 5.74 3.06
C ALA A 7 1.39 5.49 3.75
N SER A 8 2.49 5.98 3.17
CA SER A 8 3.83 5.93 3.77
C SER A 8 4.34 4.49 3.93
N ALA A 9 4.69 4.07 5.15
CA ALA A 9 5.28 2.77 5.40
C ALA A 9 4.42 1.59 4.90
N SER A 10 3.09 1.70 4.96
CA SER A 10 2.21 0.64 4.45
C SER A 10 2.33 0.48 2.93
N GLU A 11 2.61 1.56 2.20
CA GLU A 11 2.84 1.51 0.74
C GLU A 11 4.19 0.88 0.41
N ILE A 12 5.21 1.08 1.25
CA ILE A 12 6.51 0.42 1.11
C ILE A 12 6.31 -1.10 1.25
N VAL A 13 5.58 -1.54 2.28
CA VAL A 13 5.28 -2.95 2.52
C VAL A 13 4.43 -3.53 1.38
N ALA A 14 3.37 -2.82 0.96
CA ALA A 14 2.50 -3.25 -0.12
C ALA A 14 3.28 -3.40 -1.45
N GLY A 15 4.09 -2.40 -1.81
CA GLY A 15 4.94 -2.44 -2.98
C GLY A 15 5.95 -3.58 -2.94
N ALA A 16 6.56 -3.84 -1.78
CA ALA A 16 7.48 -4.97 -1.60
C ALA A 16 6.78 -6.31 -1.79
N ILE A 17 5.62 -6.54 -1.14
CA ILE A 17 4.84 -7.78 -1.29
C ILE A 17 4.51 -8.06 -2.76
N LYS A 18 4.06 -7.02 -3.47
CA LYS A 18 3.70 -7.09 -4.88
C LYS A 18 4.91 -7.42 -5.77
N ASP A 19 6.00 -6.68 -5.61
CA ASP A 19 7.20 -6.84 -6.44
C ASP A 19 7.89 -8.19 -6.21
N THR A 20 7.95 -8.67 -4.97
CA THR A 20 8.57 -9.96 -4.65
C THR A 20 7.63 -11.14 -4.89
N LYS A 21 6.38 -10.89 -5.32
CA LYS A 21 5.33 -11.90 -5.48
C LYS A 21 5.10 -12.73 -4.20
N ALA A 22 5.33 -12.12 -3.03
CA ALA A 22 5.17 -12.80 -1.75
C ALA A 22 3.71 -12.97 -1.35
N GLY A 23 2.81 -12.20 -1.97
CA GLY A 23 1.37 -12.27 -1.80
C GLY A 23 0.68 -11.45 -2.87
N LYS A 24 -0.66 -11.41 -2.82
CA LYS A 24 -1.48 -10.53 -3.65
C LYS A 24 -2.14 -9.44 -2.81
N LEU A 25 -2.18 -8.24 -3.37
CA LEU A 25 -2.89 -7.10 -2.79
C LEU A 25 -4.33 -7.07 -3.30
N PHE A 26 -5.25 -6.83 -2.36
CA PHE A 26 -6.69 -6.69 -2.62
C PHE A 26 -7.18 -5.36 -2.05
N GLY A 27 -8.12 -4.73 -2.74
CA GLY A 27 -8.78 -3.50 -2.31
C GLY A 27 -8.69 -2.43 -3.39
N VAL A 28 -8.29 -1.21 -3.02
CA VAL A 28 -8.17 -0.09 -3.98
C VAL A 28 -6.79 0.58 -3.88
N LYS A 29 -6.49 1.43 -4.86
CA LYS A 29 -5.22 2.15 -4.96
C LYS A 29 -4.88 2.90 -3.67
N THR A 30 -3.62 2.84 -3.26
CA THR A 30 -3.10 3.56 -2.09
C THR A 30 -2.92 5.06 -2.31
N PHE A 31 -2.66 5.80 -1.23
CA PHE A 31 -2.64 7.27 -1.24
C PHE A 31 -1.53 7.90 -2.11
N GLY A 32 -0.33 7.33 -2.16
CA GLY A 32 0.83 7.88 -2.87
C GLY A 32 1.77 8.75 -2.03
N LYS A 33 1.86 8.52 -0.71
CA LYS A 33 2.78 9.26 0.17
C LYS A 33 4.14 8.55 0.26
N GLY A 34 4.87 8.57 -0.85
CA GLY A 34 6.21 7.99 -0.95
C GLY A 34 7.36 8.95 -0.68
N SER A 35 7.33 9.80 0.35
CA SER A 35 8.41 10.77 0.62
C SER A 35 8.91 10.78 2.06
N VAL A 36 10.19 11.12 2.21
CA VAL A 36 10.86 11.32 3.51
C VAL A 36 10.98 12.80 3.78
N GLN A 37 10.58 13.22 4.98
CA GLN A 37 10.69 14.61 5.40
C GLN A 37 11.60 14.71 6.61
N GLY A 38 12.61 15.58 6.52
CA GLY A 38 13.46 15.99 7.64
C GLY A 38 12.98 17.32 8.21
N VAL A 39 13.17 17.52 9.51
CA VAL A 39 12.95 18.82 10.17
C VAL A 39 14.30 19.42 10.49
N TYR A 40 14.57 20.60 9.94
CA TYR A 40 15.82 21.33 10.09
C TYR A 40 15.56 22.62 10.86
N ARG A 41 16.14 22.76 12.06
CA ARG A 41 16.00 23.98 12.85
C ARG A 41 16.82 25.11 12.25
N LEU A 42 16.24 26.30 12.18
CA LEU A 42 16.96 27.53 11.81
C LEU A 42 17.43 28.27 13.08
N ASP A 43 16.59 28.26 14.11
CA ASP A 43 16.87 28.85 15.42
C ASP A 43 16.07 28.10 16.52
N ALA A 44 15.97 28.68 17.72
CA ALA A 44 15.28 28.07 18.85
C ALA A 44 13.75 27.93 18.67
N ALA A 45 13.13 28.80 17.88
CA ALA A 45 11.68 28.88 17.67
C ALA A 45 11.25 28.44 16.26
N THR A 46 12.16 28.37 15.29
CA THR A 46 11.86 28.19 13.87
C THR A 46 12.52 26.94 13.29
N ALA A 47 11.78 26.21 12.45
CA ALA A 47 12.29 25.08 11.69
C ALA A 47 11.64 24.98 10.30
N ILE A 48 12.34 24.36 9.36
CA ILE A 48 11.83 24.02 8.04
C ILE A 48 11.66 22.51 7.95
N LYS A 49 10.51 22.07 7.44
CA LYS A 49 10.28 20.68 7.06
C LYS A 49 10.55 20.52 5.57
N VAL A 50 11.56 19.74 5.21
CA VAL A 50 12.03 19.59 3.83
C VAL A 50 11.89 18.14 3.41
N THR A 51 11.36 17.90 2.21
CA THR A 51 11.38 16.58 1.59
C THR A 51 12.80 16.29 1.11
N THR A 52 13.41 15.23 1.63
CA THR A 52 14.82 14.89 1.39
C THR A 52 14.99 13.66 0.51
N ALA A 53 13.98 12.80 0.45
CA ALA A 53 14.03 11.58 -0.37
C ALA A 53 12.63 11.13 -0.80
N LYS A 54 12.61 10.19 -1.75
CA LYS A 54 11.42 9.46 -2.19
C LYS A 54 11.63 7.97 -1.97
N TYR A 55 10.54 7.27 -1.68
CA TYR A 55 10.51 5.82 -1.62
C TYR A 55 10.17 5.24 -2.99
N TYR A 56 10.91 4.18 -3.32
CA TYR A 56 10.72 3.36 -4.51
C TYR A 56 10.49 1.92 -4.08
N THR A 57 9.65 1.21 -4.82
CA THR A 57 9.46 -0.23 -4.63
C THR A 57 10.72 -1.00 -5.06
N PRO A 58 10.88 -2.28 -4.69
CA PRO A 58 12.02 -3.09 -5.14
C PRO A 58 12.25 -3.13 -6.66
N SER A 59 11.18 -3.02 -7.45
CA SER A 59 11.23 -2.94 -8.92
C SER A 59 11.60 -1.55 -9.47
N GLY A 60 11.84 -0.57 -8.59
CA GLY A 60 12.23 0.79 -8.97
C GLY A 60 11.07 1.71 -9.33
N VAL A 61 9.83 1.38 -8.96
CA VAL A 61 8.66 2.23 -9.19
C VAL A 61 8.54 3.27 -8.07
N SER A 62 8.38 4.55 -8.42
CA SER A 62 8.16 5.62 -7.44
C SER A 62 6.77 5.52 -6.83
N ILE A 63 6.69 5.57 -5.49
CA ILE A 63 5.42 5.57 -4.76
C ILE A 63 4.82 7.00 -4.72
N HIS A 64 5.66 8.03 -4.69
CA HIS A 64 5.21 9.39 -4.44
C HIS A 64 4.30 9.95 -5.55
N ASN A 65 3.11 10.44 -5.18
CA ASN A 65 2.03 10.90 -6.06
C ASN A 65 1.50 9.85 -7.06
N VAL A 66 1.90 8.59 -6.89
CA VAL A 66 1.48 7.48 -7.74
C VAL A 66 0.69 6.46 -6.94
N GLY A 67 1.12 6.12 -5.73
CA GLY A 67 0.53 5.04 -4.94
C GLY A 67 0.91 3.65 -5.46
N ILE A 68 0.32 2.63 -4.84
CA ILE A 68 0.43 1.22 -5.18
C ILE A 68 -0.94 0.76 -5.65
N GLU A 69 -1.01 0.26 -6.88
CA GLU A 69 -2.19 -0.43 -7.38
C GLU A 69 -2.28 -1.81 -6.74
N PRO A 70 -3.47 -2.26 -6.28
CA PRO A 70 -3.65 -3.65 -5.86
C PRO A 70 -3.49 -4.60 -7.06
N ASP A 71 -3.35 -5.91 -6.79
CA ASP A 71 -3.37 -6.93 -7.83
C ASP A 71 -4.80 -7.29 -8.24
N ILE A 72 -5.72 -7.22 -7.28
CA ILE A 72 -7.16 -7.45 -7.48
C ILE A 72 -7.90 -6.25 -6.90
N VAL A 73 -8.52 -5.48 -7.78
CA VAL A 73 -9.34 -4.32 -7.39
C VAL A 73 -10.66 -4.83 -6.81
N VAL A 74 -10.97 -4.42 -5.59
CA VAL A 74 -12.23 -4.68 -4.90
C VAL A 74 -12.66 -3.40 -4.23
N GLU A 75 -13.67 -2.74 -4.78
CA GLU A 75 -14.27 -1.55 -4.17
C GLU A 75 -15.04 -1.95 -2.90
N LEU A 76 -14.96 -1.10 -1.86
CA LEU A 76 -15.79 -1.24 -0.66
C LEU A 76 -17.03 -0.35 -0.81
N PRO A 77 -18.25 -0.90 -0.98
CA PRO A 77 -19.46 -0.09 -1.07
C PRO A 77 -19.68 0.75 0.20
N GLU A 78 -20.19 1.98 0.05
CA GLU A 78 -20.45 2.88 1.19
C GLU A 78 -21.39 2.27 2.24
N ASN A 79 -22.35 1.46 1.80
CA ASN A 79 -23.34 0.78 2.66
C ASN A 79 -22.98 -0.69 2.92
N ALA A 80 -21.70 -1.06 2.79
CA ALA A 80 -21.27 -2.42 3.06
C ALA A 80 -21.53 -2.78 4.53
N THR A 81 -22.29 -3.85 4.75
CA THR A 81 -22.51 -4.43 6.08
C THR A 81 -21.46 -5.47 6.44
N GLU A 82 -20.59 -5.81 5.49
CA GLU A 82 -19.55 -6.82 5.59
C GLU A 82 -18.30 -6.38 4.84
N ASP A 83 -17.13 -6.89 5.24
CA ASP A 83 -15.87 -6.60 4.56
C ASP A 83 -15.73 -7.46 3.29
N VAL A 84 -16.21 -6.92 2.17
CA VAL A 84 -16.14 -7.59 0.86
C VAL A 84 -14.71 -7.77 0.35
N GLN A 85 -13.78 -6.90 0.77
CA GLN A 85 -12.37 -6.97 0.38
C GLN A 85 -11.67 -8.13 1.08
N LEU A 86 -11.94 -8.31 2.38
CA LEU A 86 -11.47 -9.46 3.15
C LEU A 86 -12.03 -10.76 2.59
N LYS A 87 -13.35 -10.84 2.37
CA LYS A 87 -14.00 -12.04 1.81
C LYS A 87 -13.39 -12.45 0.46
N ALA A 88 -13.08 -11.48 -0.41
CA ALA A 88 -12.42 -11.75 -1.68
C ALA A 88 -11.01 -12.34 -1.49
N ALA A 89 -10.23 -11.80 -0.54
CA ALA A 89 -8.90 -12.30 -0.24
C ALA A 89 -8.92 -13.70 0.39
N GLU A 90 -9.87 -13.97 1.31
CA GLU A 90 -10.07 -15.28 1.93
C GLU A 90 -10.45 -16.33 0.89
N LYS A 91 -11.40 -16.02 0.02
CA LYS A 91 -11.81 -16.90 -1.09
C LYS A 91 -10.62 -17.27 -1.97
N TYR A 92 -9.83 -16.28 -2.38
CA TYR A 92 -8.61 -16.53 -3.15
C TYR A 92 -7.64 -17.46 -2.42
N LEU A 93 -7.41 -17.23 -1.13
CA LEU A 93 -6.49 -18.05 -0.34
C LEU A 93 -7.00 -19.50 -0.23
N GLN A 94 -8.30 -19.71 -0.01
CA GLN A 94 -8.91 -21.04 0.05
C GLN A 94 -8.78 -21.80 -1.27
N GLU A 95 -8.97 -21.13 -2.41
CA GLU A 95 -8.79 -21.71 -3.75
C GLU A 95 -7.32 -22.13 -3.97
N GLU A 96 -6.35 -21.27 -3.61
CA GLU A 96 -4.92 -21.58 -3.75
C GLU A 96 -4.47 -22.72 -2.82
N LEU A 97 -5.02 -22.80 -1.61
CA LEU A 97 -4.73 -23.90 -0.68
C LEU A 97 -5.29 -25.23 -1.19
N SER A 98 -6.50 -25.23 -1.76
CA SER A 98 -7.09 -26.42 -2.35
C SER A 98 -6.24 -26.98 -3.49
N LYS A 99 -5.76 -26.12 -4.40
CA LYS A 99 -4.87 -26.51 -5.52
C LYS A 99 -3.51 -27.08 -5.07
N ARG A 100 -3.04 -26.72 -3.87
CA ARG A 100 -1.77 -27.20 -3.31
C ARG A 100 -1.91 -28.53 -2.57
N GLY A 101 -3.13 -28.90 -2.19
CA GLY A 101 -3.44 -30.16 -1.51
C GLY A 101 -3.68 -31.33 -2.47
N GLU A 102 -3.89 -31.05 -3.76
CA GLU A 102 -3.91 -32.01 -4.87
C GLU A 102 -2.50 -32.26 -5.43
#